data_AF-A0A1A7WKT0-F1
#
_entry.id   AF-A0A1A7WKT0-F1
#
_cell.length_a   1.000
_cell.length_b   1.000
_cell.length_c   1.000
_cell.angle_alpha   90.00
_cell.angle_beta   90.00
_cell.angle_gamma   90.00
#
_symmetry.space_group_name_H-M   'P 1'
#
loop_
_entity.id
_entity.type
_entity.pdbx_description
1 polymer ?
#
loop_
_entity_poly.entity_id
_entity_poly.type
_entity_poly.pdbx_seq_one_letter_code
_entity_poly.pdbx_strand_id
1 'polypeptide(L)'
;MYHRHITELADIKKSYQWLERAGLKNSTEVLIMAAQEQALNTRATEAKIYHTRQDPRCRLCKETPETIHHITEGCKMLAGKAYMERHNQVAGIVYRNICAEYGLKTPKSKWETPPKIQIDKMVMANQPDIVVVDKQQRTAVVVDVAIPSDGNIRKKEHEKLEKYQGLKEELEKAWRMKTSVVIGALG
;
A
#
# COMPACT_ATOMS: atom_id res chain seq x y z
N MET A 1 3.99 1.85 23.15
CA MET A 1 3.06 0.71 22.92
C MET A 1 2.59 0.72 21.46
N TYR A 2 3.43 0.28 20.51
CA TYR A 2 3.07 0.22 19.07
C TYR A 2 3.25 -1.17 18.44
N HIS A 3 3.47 -2.21 19.25
CA HIS A 3 3.38 -3.60 18.80
C HIS A 3 2.05 -4.20 19.25
N ARG A 4 0.96 -3.78 18.61
CA ARG A 4 -0.22 -4.66 18.52
C ARG A 4 0.02 -5.60 17.35
N HIS A 5 -0.25 -6.87 17.57
CA HIS A 5 0.41 -7.98 16.90
C HIS A 5 0.14 -7.98 15.38
N ILE A 6 1.21 -7.87 14.59
CA ILE A 6 1.25 -8.13 13.14
C ILE A 6 0.49 -9.44 12.81
N THR A 7 0.45 -10.39 13.75
CA THR A 7 -0.23 -11.68 13.61
C THR A 7 -1.75 -11.59 13.38
N GLU A 8 -2.42 -10.48 13.76
CA GLU A 8 -3.85 -10.27 13.49
C GLU A 8 -4.12 -9.81 12.04
N LEU A 9 -3.13 -9.19 11.40
CA LEU A 9 -3.29 -8.49 10.12
C LEU A 9 -2.46 -9.12 8.99
N ALA A 10 -1.45 -9.93 9.31
CA ALA A 10 -0.51 -10.48 8.36
C ALA A 10 -0.18 -11.96 8.62
N ASP A 11 -0.05 -12.70 7.53
CA ASP A 11 0.49 -14.05 7.53
C ASP A 11 2.01 -13.98 7.74
N ILE A 12 2.45 -14.28 8.97
CA ILE A 12 3.86 -14.22 9.39
C ILE A 12 4.76 -14.99 8.42
N LYS A 13 4.34 -16.19 7.98
CA LYS A 13 5.14 -17.03 7.10
C LYS A 13 5.34 -16.37 5.74
N LYS A 14 4.31 -15.71 5.22
CA LYS A 14 4.41 -14.94 3.96
C LYS A 14 5.18 -13.63 4.15
N SER A 15 5.07 -12.97 5.31
CA SER A 15 5.78 -11.72 5.60
C SER A 15 7.30 -11.86 5.52
N TYR A 16 7.86 -13.02 5.85
CA TYR A 16 9.31 -13.28 5.76
C TYR A 16 9.76 -14.00 4.49
N GLN A 17 8.84 -14.34 3.59
CA GLN A 17 9.16 -15.12 2.39
C GLN A 17 10.17 -14.42 1.45
N TRP A 18 10.27 -13.09 1.54
CA TRP A 18 11.26 -12.33 0.76
C TRP A 18 12.70 -12.67 1.14
N LEU A 19 12.97 -13.09 2.39
CA LEU A 19 14.30 -13.54 2.81
C LEU A 19 14.75 -14.80 2.06
N GLU A 20 13.82 -15.67 1.70
CA GLU A 20 14.14 -16.93 1.01
C GLU A 20 14.08 -16.79 -0.52
N ARG A 21 13.14 -15.98 -1.03
CA ARG A 21 12.77 -15.99 -2.46
C ARG A 21 13.28 -14.80 -3.26
N ALA A 22 13.70 -13.72 -2.62
CA ALA A 22 14.11 -12.51 -3.33
C ALA A 22 15.53 -12.59 -3.90
N GLY A 23 16.32 -13.61 -3.54
CA GLY A 23 17.69 -13.78 -4.04
C GLY A 23 18.60 -12.62 -3.65
N LEU A 24 18.39 -12.03 -2.47
CA LEU A 24 19.15 -10.89 -2.00
C LEU A 24 20.52 -11.34 -1.48
N LYS A 25 21.47 -10.39 -1.47
CA LYS A 25 22.74 -10.60 -0.78
C LYS A 25 22.50 -10.45 0.72
N ASN A 26 23.23 -11.20 1.53
CA ASN A 26 23.15 -11.12 3.00
C ASN A 26 23.29 -9.67 3.51
N SER A 27 24.17 -8.86 2.91
CA SER A 27 24.34 -7.45 3.28
C SER A 27 23.08 -6.60 3.05
N THR A 28 22.31 -6.93 2.00
CA THR A 28 21.06 -6.24 1.65
C THR A 28 19.93 -6.65 2.58
N GLU A 29 19.86 -7.94 2.93
CA GLU A 29 18.89 -8.44 3.91
C GLU A 29 19.11 -7.79 5.28
N VAL A 30 20.35 -7.77 5.76
CA VAL A 30 20.71 -7.10 7.02
C VAL A 30 20.33 -5.62 7.00
N LEU A 31 20.55 -4.93 5.88
CA LEU A 31 20.16 -3.52 5.73
C LEU A 31 18.64 -3.33 5.81
N ILE A 32 17.87 -4.17 5.14
CA ILE A 32 16.39 -4.11 5.14
C ILE A 32 15.87 -4.42 6.54
N MET A 33 16.37 -5.47 7.20
CA MET A 33 15.99 -5.82 8.57
C MET A 33 16.32 -4.68 9.54
N ALA A 34 17.51 -4.08 9.44
CA ALA A 34 17.87 -2.93 10.27
C ALA A 34 16.98 -1.70 10.00
N ALA A 35 16.50 -1.52 8.76
CA ALA A 35 15.53 -0.47 8.45
C ALA A 35 14.17 -0.76 9.11
N GLN A 36 13.67 -2.00 9.00
CA GLN A 36 12.40 -2.43 9.61
C GLN A 36 12.42 -2.27 11.13
N GLU A 37 13.52 -2.63 11.78
CA GLU A 37 13.74 -2.48 13.23
C GLU A 37 14.08 -1.05 13.67
N GLN A 38 14.05 -0.07 12.76
CA GLN A 38 14.47 1.31 13.00
C GLN A 38 15.89 1.46 13.60
N ALA A 39 16.75 0.46 13.36
CA ALA A 39 18.09 0.35 13.92
C ALA A 39 19.17 1.10 13.09
N LEU A 40 18.81 1.62 11.92
CA LEU A 40 19.73 2.42 11.12
C LEU A 40 20.04 3.76 11.79
N ASN A 41 21.26 4.25 11.55
CA ASN A 41 21.72 5.51 12.11
C ASN A 41 21.10 6.73 11.40
N THR A 42 19.89 7.09 11.84
CA THR A 42 19.17 8.28 11.39
C THR A 42 19.47 9.48 12.30
N ARG A 43 19.33 10.71 11.79
CA ARG A 43 19.49 11.90 12.66
C ARG A 43 18.48 11.95 13.80
N ALA A 44 17.29 11.35 13.66
CA ALA A 44 16.37 11.24 14.78
C ALA A 44 16.89 10.29 15.86
N THR A 45 17.53 9.17 15.49
CA THR A 45 18.20 8.25 16.42
C THR A 45 19.35 8.94 17.14
N GLU A 46 20.23 9.63 16.39
CA GLU A 46 21.36 10.39 16.96
C GLU A 46 20.90 11.44 17.99
N ALA A 47 19.80 12.13 17.70
CA ALA A 47 19.30 13.18 18.58
C ALA A 47 18.52 12.66 19.79
N LYS A 48 17.64 11.65 19.59
CA LYS A 48 16.71 11.18 20.63
C LYS A 48 17.28 10.07 21.50
N ILE A 49 18.15 9.22 20.95
CA ILE A 49 18.63 8.01 21.64
C ILE A 49 20.08 8.20 22.07
N TYR A 50 20.97 8.55 21.14
CA TYR A 50 22.39 8.69 21.47
C TYR A 50 22.75 10.04 22.08
N HIS A 51 21.87 11.03 21.94
CA HIS A 51 22.11 12.42 22.37
C HIS A 51 23.41 13.02 21.81
N THR A 52 23.86 12.52 20.66
CA THR A 52 25.10 12.96 19.97
C THR A 52 24.85 14.08 18.96
N ARG A 53 23.59 14.40 18.69
CA ARG A 53 23.17 15.46 17.76
C ARG A 53 22.03 16.27 18.37
N GLN A 54 21.99 17.58 18.11
CA GLN A 54 20.86 18.42 18.52
C GLN A 54 19.76 18.50 17.45
N ASP A 55 20.12 18.65 16.18
CA ASP A 55 19.15 18.81 15.08
C ASP A 55 18.73 17.45 14.47
N PRO A 56 17.49 16.97 14.70
CA PRO A 56 17.03 15.69 14.18
C PRO A 56 16.60 15.75 12.70
N ARG A 57 16.61 16.94 12.06
CA ARG A 57 15.97 17.12 10.75
C ARG A 57 16.66 16.36 9.62
N CYS A 58 15.84 15.85 8.70
CA CYS A 58 16.21 15.10 7.51
C CYS A 58 17.37 15.73 6.74
N ARG A 59 18.36 14.90 6.36
CA ARG A 59 19.51 15.28 5.54
C ARG A 59 19.09 15.83 4.17
N LEU A 60 17.95 15.39 3.64
CA LEU A 60 17.43 15.77 2.33
C LEU A 60 16.43 16.93 2.39
N CYS A 61 15.30 16.76 3.06
CA CYS A 61 14.21 17.76 3.03
C CYS A 61 14.38 18.90 4.04
N LYS A 62 15.20 18.71 5.09
CA LYS A 62 15.46 19.68 6.18
C LYS A 62 14.23 20.15 6.98
N GLU A 63 13.07 19.50 6.84
CA GLU A 63 11.82 19.95 7.44
C GLU A 63 11.40 19.10 8.63
N THR A 64 11.34 17.78 8.44
CA THR A 64 10.87 16.85 9.47
C THR A 64 12.03 16.05 10.05
N PRO A 65 11.89 15.50 11.28
CA PRO A 65 12.85 14.57 11.84
C PRO A 65 13.17 13.40 10.88
N GLU A 66 14.45 13.07 10.75
CA GLU A 66 14.91 11.97 9.92
C GLU A 66 14.63 10.65 10.62
N THR A 67 13.49 10.03 10.35
CA THR A 67 13.18 8.66 10.77
C THR A 67 13.18 7.75 9.54
N ILE A 68 13.22 6.42 9.75
CA ILE A 68 13.06 5.48 8.63
C ILE A 68 11.73 5.68 7.91
N HIS A 69 10.62 5.78 8.65
CA HIS A 69 9.31 6.12 8.06
C HIS A 69 9.34 7.42 7.25
N HIS A 70 10.03 8.44 7.75
CA HIS A 70 10.19 9.66 6.97
C HIS A 70 10.95 9.40 5.66
N ILE A 71 12.08 8.70 5.71
CA ILE A 71 12.89 8.41 4.51
C ILE A 71 12.09 7.58 3.49
N THR A 72 11.38 6.54 3.93
CA THR A 72 10.71 5.59 3.04
C THR A 72 9.36 6.07 2.51
N GLU A 73 8.63 6.89 3.27
CA GLU A 73 7.24 7.24 2.95
C GLU A 73 6.95 8.75 2.99
N GLY A 74 7.66 9.52 3.83
CA GLY A 74 7.30 10.91 4.13
C GLY A 74 8.18 11.97 3.47
N CYS A 75 9.36 11.62 2.97
CA CYS A 75 10.34 12.59 2.50
C CYS A 75 9.93 13.07 1.12
N LYS A 76 9.50 14.31 0.98
CA LYS A 76 9.12 14.90 -0.31
C LYS A 76 10.17 14.75 -1.43
N MET A 77 11.44 14.61 -1.05
CA MET A 77 12.55 14.40 -1.98
C MET A 77 12.63 12.96 -2.51
N LEU A 78 12.06 11.99 -1.80
CA LEU A 78 12.14 10.55 -2.11
C LEU A 78 10.77 9.94 -2.43
N ALA A 79 9.74 10.31 -1.67
CA ALA A 79 8.46 9.63 -1.65
C ALA A 79 7.68 9.76 -2.96
N GLY A 80 7.72 10.91 -3.64
CA GLY A 80 6.82 11.18 -4.78
C GLY A 80 6.81 10.09 -5.86
N LYS A 81 7.95 9.84 -6.50
CA LYS A 81 8.06 8.82 -7.57
C LYS A 81 8.11 7.40 -7.01
N ALA A 82 8.91 7.16 -5.97
CA ALA A 82 9.14 5.83 -5.43
C ALA A 82 7.88 5.22 -4.77
N TYR A 83 7.01 6.04 -4.17
CA TYR A 83 5.72 5.58 -3.66
C TYR A 83 4.81 5.10 -4.80
N MET A 84 4.66 5.91 -5.86
CA MET A 84 3.80 5.59 -7.00
C MET A 84 4.29 4.35 -7.75
N GLU A 85 5.61 4.19 -7.89
CA GLU A 85 6.20 3.00 -8.51
C GLU A 85 5.87 1.73 -7.73
N ARG A 86 6.06 1.73 -6.40
CA ARG A 86 5.69 0.59 -5.54
C ARG A 86 4.20 0.29 -5.64
N HIS A 87 3.36 1.33 -5.60
CA HIS A 87 1.91 1.21 -5.70
C HIS A 87 1.50 0.50 -7.00
N ASN A 88 2.01 0.96 -8.13
CA ASN A 88 1.68 0.39 -9.44
C ASN A 88 2.23 -1.03 -9.61
N GLN A 89 3.39 -1.34 -9.02
CA GLN A 89 3.93 -2.70 -9.02
C GLN A 89 3.00 -3.66 -8.26
N VAL A 90 2.56 -3.27 -7.06
CA VAL A 90 1.61 -4.05 -6.25
C VAL A 90 0.29 -4.24 -6.99
N ALA A 91 -0.31 -3.14 -7.48
CA ALA A 91 -1.57 -3.21 -8.23
C ALA A 91 -1.45 -4.14 -9.45
N GLY A 92 -0.33 -4.07 -10.17
CA GLY A 92 -0.06 -4.97 -11.29
C GLY A 92 0.08 -6.44 -10.89
N ILE A 93 0.65 -6.75 -9.72
CA ILE A 93 0.72 -8.14 -9.19
C ILE A 93 -0.68 -8.64 -8.83
N VAL A 94 -1.45 -7.84 -8.09
CA VAL A 94 -2.82 -8.18 -7.70
C VAL A 94 -3.69 -8.43 -8.92
N TYR A 95 -3.62 -7.53 -9.92
CA TYR A 95 -4.34 -7.68 -11.18
C TYR A 95 -3.97 -8.97 -11.93
N ARG A 96 -2.67 -9.28 -12.05
CA ARG A 96 -2.23 -10.52 -12.73
C ARG A 96 -2.75 -11.76 -12.02
N ASN A 97 -2.74 -11.78 -10.70
CA ASN A 97 -3.24 -12.91 -9.92
C ASN A 97 -4.76 -13.08 -10.08
N ILE A 98 -5.53 -11.98 -10.06
CA ILE A 98 -6.97 -12.01 -10.33
C ILE A 98 -7.22 -12.56 -11.74
N CYS A 99 -6.53 -12.05 -12.77
CA CYS A 99 -6.70 -12.55 -14.12
C CYS A 99 -6.36 -14.04 -14.24
N ALA A 100 -5.31 -14.53 -13.57
CA ALA A 100 -4.95 -15.95 -13.57
C ALA A 100 -6.07 -16.82 -12.96
N GLU A 101 -6.64 -16.39 -11.84
CA GLU A 101 -7.74 -17.09 -11.15
C GLU A 101 -8.99 -17.21 -12.03
N TYR A 102 -9.34 -16.14 -12.75
CA TYR A 102 -10.50 -16.10 -13.66
C TYR A 102 -10.19 -16.60 -15.09
N GLY A 103 -8.97 -17.09 -15.36
CA GLY A 103 -8.57 -17.54 -16.70
C GLY A 103 -8.54 -16.43 -17.77
N LEU A 104 -8.38 -15.18 -17.36
CA LEU A 104 -8.35 -13.99 -18.22
C LEU A 104 -6.95 -13.72 -18.77
N LYS A 105 -6.88 -13.24 -20.02
CA LYS A 105 -5.60 -12.80 -20.61
C LYS A 105 -5.12 -11.52 -19.91
N THR A 106 -3.90 -11.57 -19.39
CA THR A 106 -3.25 -10.38 -18.84
C THR A 106 -2.56 -9.56 -19.94
N PRO A 107 -2.82 -8.25 -20.04
CA PRO A 107 -1.98 -7.38 -20.84
C PRO A 107 -0.51 -7.45 -20.41
N LYS A 108 0.40 -7.49 -21.40
CA LYS A 108 1.86 -7.45 -21.17
C LYS A 108 2.37 -6.04 -20.81
N SER A 109 1.53 -5.02 -20.94
CA SER A 109 1.88 -3.63 -20.66
C SER A 109 2.05 -3.40 -19.15
N LYS A 110 2.76 -2.32 -18.82
CA LYS A 110 2.83 -1.85 -17.43
C LYS A 110 1.44 -1.46 -16.96
N TRP A 111 1.21 -1.60 -15.66
CA TRP A 111 -0.01 -1.09 -15.03
C TRP A 111 -0.07 0.42 -15.20
N GLU A 112 -1.09 0.89 -15.89
CA GLU A 112 -1.38 2.30 -16.11
C GLU A 112 -2.59 2.71 -15.28
N THR A 113 -2.76 4.01 -15.09
CA THR A 113 -3.84 4.57 -14.28
C THR A 113 -5.20 4.01 -14.74
N PRO A 114 -5.99 3.40 -13.83
CA PRO A 114 -7.25 2.80 -14.19
C PRO A 114 -8.25 3.84 -14.69
N PRO A 115 -9.12 3.49 -15.65
CA PRO A 115 -10.13 4.41 -16.15
C PRO A 115 -11.14 4.76 -15.05
N LYS A 116 -11.64 6.00 -15.06
CA LYS A 116 -12.73 6.43 -14.18
C LYS A 116 -13.99 5.65 -14.54
N ILE A 117 -14.69 5.16 -13.52
CA ILE A 117 -16.01 4.58 -13.70
C ILE A 117 -16.98 5.72 -13.96
N GLN A 118 -17.64 5.67 -15.12
CA GLN A 118 -18.73 6.59 -15.44
C GLN A 118 -19.99 6.12 -14.73
N ILE A 119 -20.55 7.01 -13.92
CA ILE A 119 -21.77 6.77 -13.14
C ILE A 119 -22.59 8.07 -13.22
N ASP A 120 -23.91 7.94 -13.34
CA ASP A 120 -24.81 9.08 -13.56
C ASP A 120 -24.80 10.08 -12.41
N LYS A 121 -24.49 9.63 -11.19
CA LYS A 121 -24.32 10.51 -10.03
C LYS A 121 -22.86 10.87 -9.80
N MET A 122 -22.64 12.13 -9.42
CA MET A 122 -21.37 12.58 -8.88
C MET A 122 -21.08 11.84 -7.57
N VAL A 123 -20.21 10.84 -7.63
CA VAL A 123 -19.55 10.26 -6.46
C VAL A 123 -18.16 10.89 -6.30
N MET A 124 -17.76 11.15 -5.06
CA MET A 124 -16.46 11.80 -4.77
C MET A 124 -15.26 10.96 -5.21
N ALA A 125 -15.41 9.63 -5.23
CA ALA A 125 -14.38 8.70 -5.66
C ALA A 125 -14.95 7.70 -6.68
N ASN A 126 -14.54 7.82 -7.93
CA ASN A 126 -14.95 6.94 -9.03
C ASN A 126 -13.77 6.27 -9.75
N GLN A 127 -12.58 6.31 -9.16
CA GLN A 127 -11.36 5.77 -9.74
C GLN A 127 -10.68 4.84 -8.73
N PRO A 128 -11.23 3.63 -8.53
CA PRO A 128 -10.51 2.59 -7.80
C PRO A 128 -9.38 2.03 -8.65
N ASP A 129 -8.46 1.31 -8.02
CA ASP A 129 -7.38 0.66 -8.76
C ASP A 129 -7.90 -0.46 -9.65
N ILE A 130 -8.68 -1.38 -9.10
CA ILE A 130 -9.20 -2.53 -9.86
C ILE A 130 -10.68 -2.69 -9.56
N VAL A 131 -11.46 -3.05 -10.57
CA VAL A 131 -12.84 -3.52 -10.40
C VAL A 131 -12.97 -4.89 -11.03
N VAL A 132 -13.41 -5.86 -10.24
CA VAL A 132 -13.77 -7.20 -10.71
C VAL A 132 -15.28 -7.27 -10.77
N VAL A 133 -15.82 -7.64 -11.93
CA VAL A 133 -17.27 -7.84 -12.12
C VAL A 133 -17.52 -9.27 -12.53
N ASP A 134 -18.10 -10.05 -11.63
CA ASP A 134 -18.54 -11.41 -11.89
C ASP A 134 -20.03 -11.42 -12.21
N LYS A 135 -20.35 -11.52 -13.49
CA LYS A 135 -21.74 -11.55 -13.97
C LYS A 135 -22.46 -12.86 -13.62
N GLN A 136 -21.74 -13.96 -13.45
CA GLN A 136 -22.32 -15.26 -13.13
C GLN A 136 -22.76 -15.29 -11.67
N GLN A 137 -21.88 -14.82 -10.77
CA GLN A 137 -22.17 -14.74 -9.34
C GLN A 137 -22.97 -13.48 -8.96
N ARG A 138 -23.15 -12.53 -9.91
CA ARG A 138 -23.78 -11.23 -9.68
C ARG A 138 -23.10 -10.44 -8.57
N THR A 139 -21.77 -10.44 -8.57
CA THR A 139 -20.94 -9.73 -7.60
C THR A 139 -20.00 -8.74 -8.29
N ALA A 140 -19.69 -7.67 -7.58
CA ALA A 140 -18.64 -6.74 -7.95
C ALA A 140 -17.68 -6.54 -6.76
N VAL A 141 -16.39 -6.42 -7.05
CA VAL A 141 -15.36 -6.16 -6.05
C VAL A 141 -14.55 -4.95 -6.51
N VAL A 142 -14.59 -3.90 -5.71
CA VAL A 142 -13.76 -2.72 -5.86
C VAL A 142 -12.50 -2.94 -5.03
N VAL A 143 -11.33 -2.90 -5.66
CA VAL A 143 -10.04 -3.09 -5.00
C VAL A 143 -9.24 -1.79 -5.07
N ASP A 144 -8.75 -1.35 -3.92
CA ASP A 144 -7.91 -0.16 -3.80
C ASP A 144 -6.62 -0.52 -3.04
N VAL A 145 -5.48 -0.28 -3.64
CA VAL A 145 -4.16 -0.65 -3.12
C VAL A 145 -3.63 0.49 -2.25
N ALA A 146 -3.03 0.15 -1.11
CA ALA A 146 -2.40 1.09 -0.21
C ALA A 146 -1.03 0.57 0.22
N ILE A 147 -0.07 1.47 0.37
CA ILE A 147 1.26 1.16 0.92
C ILE A 147 1.48 2.01 2.17
N PRO A 148 0.72 1.77 3.24
CA PRO A 148 0.90 2.48 4.50
C PRO A 148 2.08 1.89 5.29
N SER A 149 2.66 2.69 6.19
CA SER A 149 3.42 2.15 7.31
C SER A 149 2.54 1.29 8.21
N ASP A 150 3.13 0.32 8.90
CA ASP A 150 2.44 -0.62 9.79
C ASP A 150 1.50 0.07 10.79
N GLY A 151 1.97 1.14 11.44
CA GLY A 151 1.17 1.90 12.41
C GLY A 151 -0.04 2.63 11.81
N ASN A 152 -0.08 2.78 10.48
CA ASN A 152 -1.11 3.50 9.74
C ASN A 152 -2.06 2.59 8.95
N ILE A 153 -1.85 1.26 8.94
CA ILE A 153 -2.68 0.31 8.17
C ILE A 153 -4.16 0.51 8.44
N ARG A 154 -4.60 0.40 9.71
CA ARG A 154 -6.02 0.50 10.09
C ARG A 154 -6.63 1.86 9.76
N LYS A 155 -5.87 2.93 9.97
CA LYS A 155 -6.32 4.30 9.66
C LYS A 155 -6.55 4.45 8.15
N LYS A 156 -5.60 3.97 7.34
CA LYS A 156 -5.68 4.05 5.88
C LYS A 156 -6.75 3.14 5.29
N GLU A 157 -6.96 1.98 5.89
CA GLU A 157 -8.07 1.10 5.55
C GLU A 157 -9.41 1.81 5.79
N HIS A 158 -9.62 2.36 6.99
CA HIS A 158 -10.86 3.07 7.32
C HIS A 158 -11.12 4.27 6.39
N GLU A 159 -10.11 5.13 6.17
CA GLU A 159 -10.20 6.27 5.25
C GLU A 159 -10.64 5.85 3.84
N LYS A 160 -10.13 4.73 3.33
CA LYS A 160 -10.47 4.21 1.99
C LYS A 160 -11.85 3.56 1.95
N LEU A 161 -12.26 2.83 2.99
CA LEU A 161 -13.61 2.27 3.06
C LEU A 161 -14.66 3.39 3.02
N GLU A 162 -14.47 4.44 3.81
CA GLU A 162 -15.36 5.61 3.79
C GLU A 162 -15.36 6.31 2.43
N LYS A 163 -14.17 6.52 1.83
CA LYS A 163 -14.02 7.14 0.51
C LYS A 163 -14.83 6.42 -0.58
N TYR A 164 -14.82 5.09 -0.60
CA TYR A 164 -15.46 4.28 -1.65
C TYR A 164 -16.87 3.79 -1.29
N GLN A 165 -17.39 4.14 -0.12
CA GLN A 165 -18.74 3.76 0.30
C GLN A 165 -19.81 4.25 -0.70
N GLY A 166 -19.72 5.51 -1.14
CA GLY A 166 -20.65 6.06 -2.14
C GLY A 166 -20.56 5.36 -3.49
N LEU A 167 -19.34 4.96 -3.92
CA LEU A 167 -19.15 4.18 -5.14
C LEU A 167 -19.82 2.81 -5.04
N LYS A 168 -19.60 2.11 -3.92
CA LYS A 168 -20.21 0.79 -3.66
C LYS A 168 -21.72 0.85 -3.81
N GLU A 169 -22.39 1.79 -3.14
CA GLU A 169 -23.85 1.90 -3.16
C GLU A 169 -24.41 2.18 -4.56
N GLU A 170 -23.73 3.03 -5.34
CA GLU A 170 -24.17 3.33 -6.70
C GLU A 170 -23.93 2.15 -7.66
N LEU A 171 -22.85 1.39 -7.49
CA LEU A 171 -22.63 0.16 -8.25
C LEU A 171 -23.68 -0.92 -7.91
N GLU A 172 -24.07 -1.07 -6.64
CA GLU A 172 -25.12 -2.01 -6.25
C GLU A 172 -26.47 -1.68 -6.89
N LYS A 173 -26.82 -0.38 -6.94
CA LYS A 173 -28.05 0.10 -7.57
C LYS A 173 -28.01 -0.03 -9.09
N ALA A 174 -26.94 0.47 -9.72
CA ALA A 174 -26.82 0.54 -11.17
C ALA A 174 -26.68 -0.85 -11.81
N TRP A 175 -25.86 -1.72 -11.21
CA TRP A 175 -25.58 -3.04 -11.79
C TRP A 175 -26.48 -4.14 -11.22
N ARG A 176 -27.24 -3.88 -10.16
CA ARG A 176 -28.09 -4.87 -9.46
C ARG A 176 -27.27 -6.10 -9.04
N MET A 177 -26.09 -5.84 -8.48
CA MET A 177 -25.09 -6.82 -8.04
C MET A 177 -24.64 -6.50 -6.61
N LYS A 178 -24.25 -7.51 -5.84
CA LYS A 178 -23.66 -7.28 -4.51
C LYS A 178 -22.25 -6.73 -4.69
N THR A 179 -21.93 -5.58 -4.09
CA THR A 179 -20.61 -4.95 -4.26
C THR A 179 -19.84 -4.99 -2.93
N SER A 180 -18.54 -5.23 -3.00
CA SER A 180 -17.64 -5.13 -1.84
C SER A 180 -16.43 -4.25 -2.15
N VAL A 181 -15.87 -3.64 -1.12
CA VAL A 181 -14.64 -2.85 -1.21
C VAL A 181 -13.56 -3.60 -0.44
N VAL A 182 -12.44 -3.89 -1.12
CA VAL A 182 -11.28 -4.58 -0.55
C VAL A 182 -10.10 -3.63 -0.63
N ILE A 183 -9.37 -3.48 0.48
CA ILE A 183 -8.19 -2.62 0.54
C ILE A 183 -6.96 -3.49 0.73
N GLY A 184 -6.06 -3.47 -0.25
CA GLY A 184 -4.78 -4.15 -0.16
C GLY A 184 -3.78 -3.25 0.54
N ALA A 185 -3.63 -3.35 1.86
CA ALA A 185 -2.52 -2.73 2.58
C ALA A 185 -1.29 -3.66 2.50
N LEU A 186 -0.33 -3.34 1.63
CA LEU A 186 0.96 -4.04 1.58
C LEU A 186 2.03 -3.09 2.08
N GLY A 187 2.45 -3.29 3.33
CA GLY A 187 3.59 -2.63 3.99
C GLY A 187 4.83 -3.50 3.94
#